data_AF-A0AA51MR46-F1
#
_entry.id   AF-A0AA51MR46-F1
#
_cell.length_a   1.000
_cell.length_b   1.000
_cell.length_c   1.000
_cell.angle_alpha   90.00
_cell.angle_beta   90.00
_cell.angle_gamma   90.00
#
_symmetry.space_group_name_H-M   'P 1'
#
loop_
_entity.id
_entity.type
_entity.pdbx_description
1 polymer ?
#
loop_
_entity_poly.entity_id
_entity_poly.type
_entity_poly.pdbx_seq_one_letter_code
_entity_poly.pdbx_strand_id
1 'polypeptide(L)'
;MAIKNEKLIADALGSGYQWSSERVTFSLPIIGSSWGYAGEPNDSMYGVLSESQASRVRDALNAWDEVTALTLTEVNDIVGKGQIRVAFANVGTSEAGHAYYPGITEQAGDIWLDDNLKNVTFADNSYAYFLLLHEIGHALGLKHPHEASGLSSTVLPTELDDMRHTVMSYREQPDRYQLNFYINESNNLAYSATFVYASAPMLLDVLAIQALYGADYTTRTGNDTYRWEAGEAFFTTLWDAGGTDTIDASNQVASIINLNAGTFSSLGSVSADELKQSLAAQFPQYPSSWIDERVERFAADGTLYTGKDNLAIAYGVTIENAIGGAGNDTLIGNSANNILRGGAGNDVLESGSGSNTLFGDAGYDVARYASSSNAYRVTQNGDSWELASLNSGTIDVLHSIESLEFADRSFFDSVEAQQVYRLYQAAFDRTPDKGGLSYWISQYVAGKDLATISAGFTYSQEFMALYPVGDTSAFLYGLYDNVLGRTPDAGGLAHWQAEMQKGVSAAAVLLAFSESTENRINLAAIIDDGFWLA
;
A
#
# COMPACT_ATOMS: atom_id res chain seq x y z
N MET A 1 -2.18 2.23 12.10
CA MET A 1 -2.46 2.73 13.46
C MET A 1 -1.26 3.58 13.86
N ALA A 2 -1.43 4.90 14.10
CA ALA A 2 -0.29 5.75 14.50
C ALA A 2 0.33 5.25 15.82
N ILE A 3 1.65 5.10 15.88
CA ILE A 3 2.33 4.49 17.03
C ILE A 3 2.42 5.54 18.15
N LYS A 4 1.58 5.39 19.17
CA LYS A 4 1.23 6.46 20.14
C LYS A 4 2.30 6.82 21.19
N ASN A 5 3.55 6.37 21.07
CA ASN A 5 4.55 6.63 22.12
C ASN A 5 5.94 6.92 21.56
N GLU A 6 6.08 8.07 20.90
CA GLU A 6 7.35 8.53 20.31
C GLU A 6 8.49 8.56 21.33
N LYS A 7 8.19 8.99 22.57
CA LYS A 7 9.16 8.99 23.66
C LYS A 7 9.66 7.58 23.99
N LEU A 8 8.76 6.60 24.08
CA LEU A 8 9.16 5.21 24.31
C LEU A 8 10.09 4.71 23.19
N ILE A 9 9.79 5.05 21.93
CA ILE A 9 10.61 4.61 20.79
C ILE A 9 11.99 5.24 20.86
N ALA A 10 12.07 6.55 21.05
CA ALA A 10 13.35 7.25 21.21
C ALA A 10 14.16 6.70 22.39
N ASP A 11 13.52 6.44 23.54
CA ASP A 11 14.18 5.86 24.72
C ASP A 11 14.61 4.39 24.48
N ALA A 12 13.87 3.62 23.66
CA ALA A 12 14.13 2.20 23.41
C ALA A 12 15.19 1.97 22.32
N LEU A 13 15.30 2.86 21.35
CA LEU A 13 16.31 2.79 20.29
C LEU A 13 17.53 3.67 20.58
N GLY A 14 17.43 4.69 21.43
CA GLY A 14 18.58 5.50 21.84
C GLY A 14 19.50 4.75 22.80
N SER A 15 20.80 4.64 22.47
CA SER A 15 21.80 4.03 23.36
C SER A 15 22.19 4.94 24.53
N GLY A 16 21.92 6.25 24.42
CA GLY A 16 22.41 7.30 25.32
C GLY A 16 23.81 7.81 24.98
N TYR A 17 24.49 7.20 24.01
CA TYR A 17 25.70 7.75 23.39
C TYR A 17 25.32 8.54 22.15
N GLN A 18 25.89 9.74 22.00
CA GLN A 18 25.65 10.61 20.85
C GLN A 18 26.87 11.46 20.55
N TRP A 19 27.05 11.85 19.30
CA TRP A 19 28.06 12.83 18.93
C TRP A 19 27.69 14.20 19.49
N SER A 20 28.68 14.93 20.02
CA SER A 20 28.47 16.27 20.59
C SER A 20 28.52 17.40 19.56
N SER A 21 28.96 17.09 18.34
CA SER A 21 29.09 18.02 17.22
C SER A 21 27.97 17.79 16.23
N GLU A 22 27.38 18.88 15.72
CA GLU A 22 26.41 18.84 14.61
C GLU A 22 27.05 18.39 13.29
N ARG A 23 28.38 18.47 13.19
CA ARG A 23 29.15 17.92 12.07
C ARG A 23 29.94 16.70 12.52
N VAL A 24 29.72 15.57 11.87
CA VAL A 24 30.47 14.32 12.12
C VAL A 24 31.22 13.96 10.86
N THR A 25 32.52 13.71 10.97
CA THR A 25 33.31 13.29 9.81
C THR A 25 33.28 11.78 9.66
N PHE A 26 33.27 11.29 8.43
CA PHE A 26 33.51 9.89 8.14
C PHE A 26 34.67 9.73 7.17
N SER A 27 35.30 8.55 7.13
CA SER A 27 36.31 8.24 6.14
C SER A 27 36.35 6.75 5.83
N LEU A 28 36.77 6.43 4.60
CA LEU A 28 36.93 5.06 4.15
C LEU A 28 38.42 4.77 3.98
N PRO A 29 38.94 3.69 4.59
CA PRO A 29 40.36 3.42 4.58
C PRO A 29 40.83 3.07 3.17
N ILE A 30 41.97 3.64 2.81
CA ILE A 30 42.73 3.36 1.59
C ILE A 30 44.08 2.73 1.94
N ILE A 31 44.83 2.30 0.93
CA ILE A 31 46.22 1.83 1.10
C ILE A 31 47.04 2.92 1.81
N GLY A 32 47.64 2.57 2.95
CA GLY A 32 48.41 3.48 3.79
C GLY A 32 47.65 4.09 4.97
N SER A 33 46.36 3.78 5.12
CA SER A 33 45.59 4.13 6.32
C SER A 33 46.06 3.35 7.54
N SER A 34 46.07 4.00 8.71
CA SER A 34 46.46 3.39 9.99
C SER A 34 45.56 3.92 11.10
N TRP A 35 44.92 2.99 11.80
CA TRP A 35 44.04 3.27 12.93
C TRP A 35 44.87 2.88 14.16
N GLY A 36 45.16 3.82 15.05
CA GLY A 36 46.21 3.74 16.08
C GLY A 36 45.98 2.73 17.21
N TYR A 37 45.18 1.70 16.96
CA TYR A 37 44.90 0.57 17.83
C TYR A 37 44.90 -0.76 17.05
N ALA A 38 44.85 -1.89 17.75
CA ALA A 38 44.91 -3.21 17.11
C ALA A 38 43.70 -3.48 16.21
N GLY A 39 43.94 -4.10 15.05
CA GLY A 39 42.91 -4.41 14.06
C GLY A 39 42.91 -3.48 12.86
N GLU A 40 44.07 -3.08 12.35
CA GLU A 40 44.18 -2.12 11.25
C GLU A 40 43.66 -2.67 9.91
N PRO A 41 43.03 -1.84 9.05
CA PRO A 41 42.42 -2.27 7.77
C PRO A 41 43.42 -2.83 6.74
N ASN A 42 44.72 -2.70 6.98
CA ASN A 42 45.78 -3.22 6.12
C ASN A 42 46.45 -4.50 6.68
N ASP A 43 45.99 -5.02 7.83
CA ASP A 43 46.36 -6.36 8.30
C ASP A 43 45.58 -7.42 7.51
N SER A 44 46.18 -8.59 7.32
CA SER A 44 45.58 -9.79 6.73
C SER A 44 44.21 -10.19 7.31
N MET A 45 43.96 -9.87 8.59
CA MET A 45 42.68 -10.13 9.26
C MET A 45 41.60 -9.07 8.97
N TYR A 46 41.95 -7.99 8.29
CA TYR A 46 41.09 -6.83 8.04
C TYR A 46 41.18 -6.43 6.56
N GLY A 47 40.43 -5.42 6.12
CA GLY A 47 40.48 -5.04 4.71
C GLY A 47 39.78 -3.73 4.38
N VAL A 48 40.22 -3.11 3.28
CA VAL A 48 39.55 -1.95 2.69
C VAL A 48 38.40 -2.38 1.79
N LEU A 49 37.44 -1.48 1.59
CA LEU A 49 36.34 -1.69 0.65
C LEU A 49 36.81 -1.55 -0.80
N SER A 50 36.19 -2.29 -1.72
CA SER A 50 36.26 -1.94 -3.14
C SER A 50 35.55 -0.61 -3.42
N GLU A 51 35.84 0.06 -4.53
CA GLU A 51 35.19 1.35 -4.83
C GLU A 51 33.66 1.23 -4.96
N SER A 52 33.16 0.11 -5.49
CA SER A 52 31.71 -0.11 -5.54
C SER A 52 31.11 -0.24 -4.15
N GLN A 53 31.74 -0.98 -3.23
CA GLN A 53 31.28 -1.07 -1.84
C GLN A 53 31.42 0.27 -1.11
N ALA A 54 32.52 1.01 -1.33
CA ALA A 54 32.73 2.34 -0.77
C ALA A 54 31.64 3.32 -1.20
N SER A 55 31.23 3.29 -2.47
CA SER A 55 30.08 4.06 -2.97
C SER A 55 28.80 3.72 -2.20
N ARG A 56 28.54 2.44 -1.95
CA ARG A 56 27.33 2.00 -1.23
C ARG A 56 27.37 2.34 0.26
N VAL A 57 28.55 2.41 0.87
CA VAL A 57 28.70 2.97 2.23
C VAL A 57 28.36 4.46 2.26
N ARG A 58 28.79 5.23 1.25
CA ARG A 58 28.41 6.65 1.13
C ARG A 58 26.91 6.81 0.96
N ASP A 59 26.27 5.99 0.13
CA ASP A 59 24.81 6.00 -0.04
C ASP A 59 24.09 5.72 1.29
N ALA A 60 24.54 4.73 2.07
CA ALA A 60 23.96 4.39 3.36
C ALA A 60 24.17 5.51 4.41
N LEU A 61 25.35 6.15 4.43
CA LEU A 61 25.59 7.32 5.28
C LEU A 61 24.70 8.50 4.86
N ASN A 62 24.56 8.75 3.57
CA ASN A 62 23.67 9.80 3.04
C ASN A 62 22.21 9.52 3.40
N ALA A 63 21.75 8.27 3.38
CA ALA A 63 20.40 7.90 3.80
C ALA A 63 20.11 8.24 5.27
N TRP A 64 21.13 8.20 6.14
CA TRP A 64 21.03 8.71 7.50
C TRP A 64 21.12 10.25 7.55
N ASP A 65 22.08 10.85 6.84
CA ASP A 65 22.28 12.31 6.78
C ASP A 65 21.00 13.05 6.36
N GLU A 66 20.28 12.52 5.36
CA GLU A 66 19.04 13.08 4.85
C GLU A 66 17.94 13.24 5.90
N VAL A 67 17.94 12.42 6.96
CA VAL A 67 16.84 12.39 7.94
C VAL A 67 17.16 13.10 9.25
N THR A 68 18.41 13.54 9.46
CA THR A 68 18.87 14.12 10.72
C THR A 68 19.58 15.45 10.52
N ALA A 69 19.46 16.37 11.49
CA ALA A 69 20.17 17.65 11.43
C ALA A 69 21.70 17.53 11.61
N LEU A 70 22.24 16.31 11.76
CA LEU A 70 23.68 16.10 11.61
C LEU A 70 24.12 16.38 10.18
N THR A 71 25.38 16.77 10.01
CA THR A 71 26.05 16.80 8.72
C THR A 71 27.18 15.79 8.72
N LEU A 72 27.04 14.74 7.92
CA LEU A 72 28.06 13.73 7.68
C LEU A 72 28.98 14.19 6.56
N THR A 73 30.28 14.35 6.85
CA THR A 73 31.25 14.78 5.83
C THR A 73 32.39 13.78 5.64
N GLU A 74 32.60 13.35 4.40
CA GLU A 74 33.77 12.53 4.05
C GLU A 74 35.07 13.33 4.20
N VAL A 75 36.04 12.74 4.89
CA VAL A 75 37.42 13.23 4.99
C VAL A 75 38.39 12.15 4.54
N ASN A 76 39.63 12.55 4.25
CA ASN A 76 40.67 11.59 3.90
C ASN A 76 41.12 10.78 5.12
N ASP A 77 41.12 9.45 5.03
CA ASP A 77 41.43 8.56 6.17
C ASP A 77 42.89 8.62 6.64
N ILE A 78 43.83 9.08 5.80
CA ILE A 78 45.25 9.17 6.15
C ILE A 78 45.52 10.43 6.99
N VAL A 79 45.00 11.58 6.56
CA VAL A 79 45.32 12.88 7.18
C VAL A 79 44.24 13.42 8.10
N GLY A 80 42.98 13.15 7.78
CA GLY A 80 41.82 13.67 8.51
C GLY A 80 41.37 12.73 9.61
N LYS A 81 41.31 11.42 9.30
CA LYS A 81 40.68 10.36 10.10
C LYS A 81 39.25 10.73 10.52
N GLY A 82 38.28 10.11 9.86
CA GLY A 82 36.87 10.25 10.19
C GLY A 82 36.58 9.78 11.62
N GLN A 83 35.54 10.36 12.21
CA GLN A 83 34.95 9.86 13.45
C GLN A 83 34.18 8.57 13.22
N ILE A 84 33.63 8.38 12.02
CA ILE A 84 33.06 7.11 11.58
C ILE A 84 33.97 6.53 10.51
N ARG A 85 34.39 5.28 10.65
CA ARG A 85 35.22 4.61 9.66
C ARG A 85 34.72 3.21 9.40
N VAL A 86 34.73 2.78 8.15
CA VAL A 86 34.15 1.49 7.74
C VAL A 86 35.21 0.63 7.10
N ALA A 87 35.36 -0.60 7.57
CA ALA A 87 36.36 -1.55 7.06
C ALA A 87 35.89 -2.99 7.23
N PHE A 88 36.56 -3.92 6.55
CA PHE A 88 36.37 -5.35 6.79
C PHE A 88 37.23 -5.83 7.96
N ALA A 89 36.72 -6.82 8.69
CA ALA A 89 37.39 -7.58 9.73
C ALA A 89 37.00 -9.06 9.64
N ASN A 90 37.83 -9.94 10.17
CA ASN A 90 37.42 -11.30 10.50
C ASN A 90 36.73 -11.27 11.87
N VAL A 91 35.41 -11.10 11.89
CA VAL A 91 34.61 -10.95 13.13
C VAL A 91 34.13 -12.29 13.71
N GLY A 92 34.55 -13.41 13.12
CA GLY A 92 34.19 -14.76 13.58
C GLY A 92 32.83 -15.24 13.04
N THR A 93 32.30 -16.36 13.55
CA THR A 93 31.12 -17.02 12.98
C THR A 93 29.77 -16.56 13.54
N SER A 94 29.75 -15.56 14.44
CA SER A 94 28.54 -15.18 15.19
C SER A 94 27.97 -13.80 14.85
N GLU A 95 28.70 -12.97 14.09
CA GLU A 95 28.31 -11.59 13.76
C GLU A 95 28.61 -11.33 12.28
N ALA A 96 27.72 -10.62 11.58
CA ALA A 96 27.97 -10.21 10.18
C ALA A 96 28.67 -8.84 10.08
N GLY A 97 28.58 -8.05 11.15
CA GLY A 97 29.24 -6.77 11.35
C GLY A 97 29.15 -6.37 12.83
N HIS A 98 29.93 -5.36 13.21
CA HIS A 98 29.77 -4.67 14.48
C HIS A 98 30.23 -3.21 14.36
N ALA A 99 29.67 -2.35 15.22
CA ALA A 99 30.03 -0.96 15.29
C ALA A 99 30.22 -0.49 16.74
N TYR A 100 31.11 0.49 16.91
CA TYR A 100 31.29 1.18 18.19
C TYR A 100 30.38 2.40 18.26
N TYR A 101 29.71 2.58 19.41
CA TYR A 101 28.93 3.77 19.70
C TYR A 101 29.75 5.07 19.62
N PRO A 102 29.09 6.23 19.47
CA PRO A 102 29.72 7.54 19.61
C PRO A 102 30.51 7.68 20.91
N GLY A 103 31.65 8.36 20.85
CA GLY A 103 32.54 8.47 22.00
C GLY A 103 33.80 9.28 21.74
N ILE A 104 34.77 9.17 22.65
CA ILE A 104 36.04 9.89 22.60
C ILE A 104 37.26 8.98 22.41
N THR A 105 37.03 7.66 22.37
CA THR A 105 38.08 6.67 22.11
C THR A 105 38.43 6.64 20.64
N GLU A 106 39.62 6.15 20.30
CA GLU A 106 40.02 6.06 18.89
C GLU A 106 39.11 5.14 18.07
N GLN A 107 38.53 4.12 18.70
CA GLN A 107 37.60 3.17 18.09
C GLN A 107 36.18 3.70 17.91
N ALA A 108 35.82 4.81 18.56
CA ALA A 108 34.43 5.25 18.61
C ALA A 108 33.93 5.57 17.19
N GLY A 109 32.74 5.08 16.83
CA GLY A 109 32.17 5.23 15.49
C GLY A 109 32.72 4.27 14.44
N ASP A 110 33.71 3.44 14.75
CA ASP A 110 34.23 2.48 13.76
C ASP A 110 33.24 1.34 13.52
N ILE A 111 33.17 0.92 12.27
CA ILE A 111 32.32 -0.13 11.75
C ILE A 111 33.20 -1.19 11.09
N TRP A 112 33.01 -2.43 11.53
CA TRP A 112 33.71 -3.61 11.04
C TRP A 112 32.73 -4.58 10.42
N LEU A 113 32.88 -4.83 9.12
CA LEU A 113 32.08 -5.78 8.35
C LEU A 113 32.82 -7.11 8.23
N ASP A 114 32.10 -8.23 8.26
CA ASP A 114 32.74 -9.53 8.14
C ASP A 114 33.43 -9.73 6.77
N ASP A 115 34.57 -10.43 6.76
CA ASP A 115 35.37 -10.63 5.57
C ASP A 115 34.68 -11.49 4.49
N ASN A 116 33.65 -12.27 4.85
CA ASN A 116 32.82 -12.99 3.88
C ASN A 116 32.03 -12.03 2.96
N LEU A 117 31.87 -10.77 3.35
CA LEU A 117 31.21 -9.75 2.54
C LEU A 117 32.15 -9.09 1.51
N LYS A 118 33.46 -9.38 1.53
CA LYS A 118 34.45 -8.76 0.62
C LYS A 118 34.11 -8.91 -0.86
N ASN A 119 33.49 -10.04 -1.25
CA ASN A 119 33.09 -10.32 -2.64
C ASN A 119 31.58 -10.19 -2.87
N VAL A 120 30.84 -9.60 -1.92
CA VAL A 120 29.38 -9.41 -2.00
C VAL A 120 29.09 -8.00 -2.52
N THR A 121 28.15 -7.91 -3.45
CA THR A 121 27.61 -6.63 -3.92
C THR A 121 26.60 -6.09 -2.92
N PHE A 122 26.74 -4.83 -2.52
CA PHE A 122 25.82 -4.15 -1.59
C PHE A 122 24.66 -3.50 -2.36
N ALA A 123 23.91 -4.34 -3.08
CA ALA A 123 22.77 -3.91 -3.89
C ALA A 123 21.61 -3.39 -3.01
N ASP A 124 20.74 -2.56 -3.57
CA ASP A 124 19.49 -2.18 -2.92
C ASP A 124 18.69 -3.41 -2.47
N ASN A 125 18.01 -3.26 -1.33
CA ASN A 125 17.16 -4.28 -0.73
C ASN A 125 17.87 -5.60 -0.38
N SER A 126 19.21 -5.61 -0.39
CA SER A 126 20.03 -6.77 0.00
C SER A 126 20.41 -6.75 1.48
N TYR A 127 20.69 -7.94 2.04
CA TYR A 127 21.15 -8.07 3.42
C TYR A 127 22.43 -7.25 3.69
N ALA A 128 23.36 -7.23 2.75
CA ALA A 128 24.63 -6.53 2.94
C ALA A 128 24.46 -5.01 3.01
N TYR A 129 23.54 -4.44 2.22
CA TYR A 129 23.21 -3.01 2.31
C TYR A 129 22.40 -2.69 3.58
N PHE A 130 21.46 -3.56 3.95
CA PHE A 130 20.74 -3.45 5.22
C PHE A 130 21.67 -3.46 6.44
N LEU A 131 22.68 -4.34 6.43
CA LEU A 131 23.69 -4.39 7.47
C LEU A 131 24.47 -3.07 7.58
N LEU A 132 24.78 -2.39 6.46
CA LEU A 132 25.40 -1.06 6.53
C LEU A 132 24.51 -0.06 7.26
N LEU A 133 23.21 -0.01 6.94
CA LEU A 133 22.26 0.87 7.61
C LEU A 133 22.23 0.59 9.12
N HIS A 134 22.20 -0.69 9.49
CA HIS A 134 22.23 -1.16 10.87
C HIS A 134 23.49 -0.70 11.62
N GLU A 135 24.68 -1.00 11.10
CA GLU A 135 25.94 -0.66 11.78
C GLU A 135 26.17 0.86 11.83
N ILE A 136 25.74 1.61 10.81
CA ILE A 136 25.77 3.08 10.86
C ILE A 136 24.82 3.59 11.95
N GLY A 137 23.65 2.97 12.12
CA GLY A 137 22.74 3.28 13.23
C GLY A 137 23.44 3.21 14.59
N HIS A 138 24.22 2.15 14.83
CA HIS A 138 25.07 2.04 16.03
C HIS A 138 26.15 3.13 16.12
N ALA A 139 26.89 3.39 15.04
CA ALA A 139 27.91 4.44 14.99
C ALA A 139 27.33 5.86 15.18
N LEU A 140 26.02 6.02 14.96
CA LEU A 140 25.26 7.23 15.26
C LEU A 140 24.59 7.21 16.63
N GLY A 141 24.60 6.10 17.36
CA GLY A 141 24.11 6.02 18.75
C GLY A 141 22.79 5.30 18.96
N LEU A 142 22.28 4.58 17.96
CA LEU A 142 21.10 3.72 18.12
C LEU A 142 21.51 2.33 18.64
N LYS A 143 20.71 1.73 19.51
CA LYS A 143 20.90 0.37 20.04
C LYS A 143 19.85 -0.59 19.50
N HIS A 144 20.07 -1.88 19.71
CA HIS A 144 19.05 -2.89 19.44
C HIS A 144 17.77 -2.64 20.27
N PRO A 145 16.58 -2.78 19.66
CA PRO A 145 15.30 -2.52 20.32
C PRO A 145 14.94 -3.52 21.42
N HIS A 146 15.51 -4.73 21.38
CA HIS A 146 15.22 -5.80 22.35
C HIS A 146 16.22 -5.88 23.50
N GLU A 147 17.32 -5.13 23.44
CA GLU A 147 18.35 -5.17 24.45
C GLU A 147 18.18 -4.07 25.49
N ALA A 148 18.28 -4.44 26.76
CA ALA A 148 18.49 -3.49 27.85
C ALA A 148 19.99 -3.15 27.97
N SER A 149 20.57 -2.62 26.89
CA SER A 149 21.99 -2.26 26.75
C SER A 149 22.19 -0.75 26.61
N GLY A 150 23.44 -0.27 26.74
CA GLY A 150 23.73 1.18 26.76
C GLY A 150 23.35 1.85 28.08
N LEU A 151 22.94 3.12 28.01
CA LEU A 151 22.50 3.91 29.17
C LEU A 151 20.98 3.84 29.41
N SER A 152 20.23 3.22 28.50
CA SER A 152 18.77 3.02 28.59
C SER A 152 18.43 1.53 28.69
N SER A 153 17.63 1.16 29.69
CA SER A 153 17.11 -0.22 29.82
C SER A 153 15.76 -0.43 29.12
N THR A 154 15.27 0.58 28.41
CA THR A 154 13.98 0.54 27.72
C THR A 154 14.08 -0.33 26.48
N VAL A 155 13.06 -1.16 26.24
CA VAL A 155 12.96 -2.03 25.05
C VAL A 155 11.64 -1.79 24.33
N LEU A 156 11.60 -2.05 23.02
CA LEU A 156 10.38 -1.95 22.25
C LEU A 156 9.42 -3.11 22.57
N PRO A 157 8.10 -2.86 22.51
CA PRO A 157 7.10 -3.93 22.44
C PRO A 157 7.38 -4.87 21.27
N THR A 158 7.02 -6.15 21.43
CA THR A 158 7.37 -7.19 20.46
C THR A 158 6.80 -6.97 19.07
N GLU A 159 5.68 -6.25 18.97
CA GLU A 159 4.98 -5.88 17.75
C GLU A 159 5.62 -4.72 16.98
N LEU A 160 6.59 -4.02 17.58
CA LEU A 160 7.37 -2.93 16.98
C LEU A 160 8.85 -3.29 16.83
N ASP A 161 9.27 -4.40 17.44
CA ASP A 161 10.61 -4.97 17.33
C ASP A 161 10.63 -5.97 16.18
N ASP A 162 10.69 -5.44 14.97
CA ASP A 162 10.98 -6.19 13.76
C ASP A 162 11.69 -5.31 12.73
N MET A 163 12.26 -5.96 11.72
CA MET A 163 13.00 -5.32 10.64
C MET A 163 12.14 -4.46 9.68
N ARG A 164 10.81 -4.54 9.74
CA ARG A 164 9.90 -3.61 9.01
C ARG A 164 9.81 -2.26 9.73
N HIS A 165 9.91 -2.25 11.04
CA HIS A 165 9.79 -1.03 11.84
C HIS A 165 11.14 -0.35 12.09
N THR A 166 12.22 -1.11 12.25
CA THR A 166 13.57 -0.59 12.52
C THR A 166 14.64 -1.49 11.95
N VAL A 167 15.63 -0.92 11.26
CA VAL A 167 16.82 -1.66 10.80
C VAL A 167 17.65 -2.19 11.97
N MET A 168 17.45 -1.66 13.19
CA MET A 168 18.15 -2.10 14.40
C MET A 168 17.61 -3.41 14.98
N SER A 169 16.49 -3.96 14.48
CA SER A 169 15.94 -5.22 14.99
C SER A 169 16.63 -6.44 14.38
N TYR A 170 16.75 -7.50 15.17
CA TYR A 170 17.11 -8.85 14.71
C TYR A 170 15.91 -9.74 14.44
N ARG A 171 14.70 -9.27 14.76
CA ARG A 171 13.49 -10.04 14.52
C ARG A 171 13.04 -9.81 13.08
N GLU A 172 12.99 -10.91 12.35
CA GLU A 172 12.65 -10.91 10.94
C GLU A 172 11.19 -10.49 10.73
N GLN A 173 10.94 -9.61 9.76
CA GLN A 173 9.60 -9.46 9.22
C GLN A 173 9.27 -10.69 8.37
N PRO A 174 8.16 -11.40 8.64
CA PRO A 174 7.93 -12.71 8.03
C PRO A 174 7.71 -12.63 6.51
N ASP A 175 6.95 -11.64 6.05
CA ASP A 175 6.46 -11.48 4.67
C ASP A 175 7.46 -10.77 3.74
N ARG A 176 8.65 -11.37 3.58
CA ARG A 176 9.77 -10.79 2.82
C ARG A 176 10.39 -11.68 1.75
N TYR A 177 9.83 -12.87 1.47
CA TYR A 177 10.30 -13.68 0.34
C TYR A 177 9.66 -13.23 -0.96
N GLN A 178 10.45 -12.58 -1.82
CA GLN A 178 10.08 -12.38 -3.20
C GLN A 178 10.35 -13.65 -4.00
N LEU A 179 9.35 -14.12 -4.74
CA LEU A 179 9.49 -15.25 -5.65
C LEU A 179 9.79 -14.74 -7.06
N ASN A 180 10.95 -15.11 -7.59
CA ASN A 180 11.40 -14.73 -8.92
C ASN A 180 11.32 -15.95 -9.84
N PHE A 181 10.34 -15.98 -10.74
CA PHE A 181 10.17 -17.05 -11.72
C PHE A 181 10.91 -16.71 -13.01
N TYR A 182 11.59 -17.70 -13.60
CA TYR A 182 12.38 -17.51 -14.81
C TYR A 182 12.53 -18.81 -15.61
N ILE A 183 12.91 -18.69 -16.87
CA ILE A 183 13.25 -19.83 -17.72
C ILE A 183 14.75 -20.09 -17.61
N ASN A 184 15.12 -21.28 -17.16
CA ASN A 184 16.53 -21.64 -17.02
C ASN A 184 17.16 -22.07 -18.35
N GLU A 185 18.48 -22.31 -18.35
CA GLU A 185 19.24 -22.73 -19.54
C GLU A 185 18.74 -24.04 -20.18
N SER A 186 18.02 -24.88 -19.42
CA SER A 186 17.41 -26.11 -19.90
C SER A 186 15.97 -25.91 -20.42
N ASN A 187 15.53 -24.65 -20.61
CA ASN A 187 14.19 -24.27 -21.05
C ASN A 187 13.06 -24.74 -20.12
N ASN A 188 13.37 -24.95 -18.85
CA ASN A 188 12.39 -25.28 -17.82
C ASN A 188 12.04 -24.04 -17.01
N LEU A 189 10.77 -23.93 -16.61
CA LEU A 189 10.37 -22.95 -15.61
C LEU A 189 11.05 -23.31 -14.28
N ALA A 190 11.71 -22.32 -13.70
CA ALA A 190 12.38 -22.37 -12.42
C ALA A 190 11.96 -21.15 -11.58
N TYR A 191 12.28 -21.20 -10.29
CA TYR A 191 12.09 -20.06 -9.41
C TYR A 191 13.24 -19.95 -8.41
N SER A 192 13.51 -18.73 -7.96
CA SER A 192 14.28 -18.46 -6.75
C SER A 192 13.41 -17.72 -5.74
N ALA A 193 13.73 -17.87 -4.46
CA ALA A 193 13.12 -17.10 -3.38
C ALA A 193 14.23 -16.25 -2.74
N THR A 194 14.07 -14.94 -2.76
CA THR A 194 15.05 -13.99 -2.24
C THR A 194 14.42 -13.15 -1.15
N PHE A 195 15.18 -12.96 -0.07
CA PHE A 195 14.78 -12.03 0.97
C PHE A 195 14.91 -10.59 0.50
N VAL A 196 13.91 -9.79 0.85
CA VAL A 196 13.85 -8.36 0.61
C VAL A 196 14.15 -7.64 1.93
N TYR A 197 15.13 -6.75 1.92
CA TYR A 197 15.53 -5.95 3.08
C TYR A 197 15.25 -4.47 2.84
N ALA A 198 15.26 -3.68 3.90
CA ALA A 198 15.15 -2.24 3.80
C ALA A 198 16.37 -1.60 3.12
N SER A 199 16.13 -0.53 2.37
CA SER A 199 17.15 0.27 1.68
C SER A 199 17.28 1.71 2.22
N ALA A 200 16.60 2.01 3.32
CA ALA A 200 16.71 3.27 4.06
C ALA A 200 16.48 3.01 5.56
N PRO A 201 16.83 3.95 6.45
CA PRO A 201 16.34 3.93 7.83
C PRO A 201 14.82 3.78 7.84
N MET A 202 14.30 2.83 8.62
CA MET A 202 12.87 2.56 8.70
C MET A 202 12.17 3.52 9.67
N LEU A 203 10.84 3.44 9.73
CA LEU A 203 10.00 4.43 10.41
C LEU A 203 10.46 4.79 11.83
N LEU A 204 10.84 3.80 12.64
CA LEU A 204 11.28 4.03 14.01
C LEU A 204 12.73 4.49 14.12
N ASP A 205 13.55 4.17 13.12
CA ASP A 205 14.93 4.64 13.03
C ASP A 205 14.95 6.16 12.80
N VAL A 206 14.14 6.64 11.86
CA VAL A 206 13.99 8.08 11.56
C VAL A 206 13.52 8.82 12.81
N LEU A 207 12.52 8.30 13.51
CA LEU A 207 12.02 8.92 14.74
C LEU A 207 13.10 8.98 15.83
N ALA A 208 13.84 7.88 16.04
CA ALA A 208 14.85 7.79 17.09
C ALA A 208 16.07 8.67 16.79
N ILE A 209 16.53 8.71 15.54
CA ILE A 209 17.70 9.51 15.16
C ILE A 209 17.38 11.02 15.22
N GLN A 210 16.17 11.41 14.83
CA GLN A 210 15.69 12.79 14.97
C GLN A 210 15.52 13.20 16.44
N ALA A 211 15.18 12.27 17.33
CA ALA A 211 15.15 12.56 18.77
C ALA A 211 16.55 12.80 19.36
N LEU A 212 17.59 12.17 18.81
CA LEU A 212 18.98 12.38 19.23
C LEU A 212 19.56 13.70 18.70
N TYR A 213 19.30 14.00 17.44
CA TYR A 213 20.05 15.03 16.70
C TYR A 213 19.21 16.15 16.09
N GLY A 214 17.88 16.01 16.07
CA GLY A 214 16.97 16.87 15.34
C GLY A 214 16.73 16.38 13.91
N ALA A 215 15.68 16.90 13.27
CA ALA A 215 15.31 16.57 11.89
C ALA A 215 15.96 17.52 10.89
N ASP A 216 16.32 17.00 9.70
CA ASP A 216 16.83 17.84 8.62
C ASP A 216 15.71 18.47 7.79
N TYR A 217 15.47 19.76 8.00
CA TYR A 217 14.48 20.54 7.26
C TYR A 217 14.98 21.10 5.92
N THR A 218 16.11 20.60 5.40
CA THR A 218 16.69 21.02 4.12
C THR A 218 16.67 19.94 3.04
N THR A 219 16.43 18.68 3.42
CA THR A 219 16.28 17.56 2.48
C THR A 219 14.96 17.65 1.73
N ARG A 220 15.04 17.66 0.39
CA ARG A 220 13.87 17.60 -0.52
C ARG A 220 12.81 18.66 -0.20
N THR A 221 13.20 19.94 -0.14
CA THR A 221 12.23 21.03 0.08
C THR A 221 11.45 21.42 -1.20
N GLY A 222 11.47 20.56 -2.21
CA GLY A 222 10.97 20.82 -3.57
C GLY A 222 9.54 20.32 -3.72
N ASN A 223 9.07 20.17 -4.96
CA ASN A 223 7.88 19.34 -5.19
C ASN A 223 8.39 18.02 -5.74
N ASP A 224 8.31 16.97 -4.94
CA ASP A 224 8.94 15.70 -5.20
C ASP A 224 7.91 14.63 -5.62
N THR A 225 8.33 13.71 -6.47
CA THR A 225 7.50 12.58 -6.89
C THR A 225 8.23 11.28 -6.61
N TYR A 226 7.60 10.45 -5.77
CA TYR A 226 8.10 9.18 -5.30
C TYR A 226 7.44 8.05 -6.09
N ARG A 227 8.26 7.30 -6.82
CA ARG A 227 7.83 6.23 -7.73
C ARG A 227 8.81 5.07 -7.71
N TRP A 228 8.29 3.86 -7.72
CA TRP A 228 9.04 2.60 -7.78
C TRP A 228 8.71 1.82 -9.05
N GLU A 229 9.59 0.91 -9.45
CA GLU A 229 9.33 0.08 -10.63
C GLU A 229 8.21 -0.94 -10.37
N ALA A 230 7.51 -1.35 -11.43
CA ALA A 230 6.41 -2.30 -11.30
C ALA A 230 6.95 -3.67 -10.87
N GLY A 231 6.41 -4.23 -9.78
CA GLY A 231 6.86 -5.51 -9.22
C GLY A 231 8.21 -5.45 -8.49
N GLU A 232 8.78 -4.25 -8.30
CA GLU A 232 9.94 -4.05 -7.45
C GLU A 232 9.59 -4.41 -6.00
N ALA A 233 10.43 -5.24 -5.38
CA ALA A 233 10.29 -5.53 -3.96
C ALA A 233 11.23 -4.64 -3.15
N PHE A 234 10.67 -3.92 -2.18
CA PHE A 234 11.41 -2.96 -1.37
C PHE A 234 10.79 -2.82 0.02
N PHE A 235 11.54 -2.22 0.93
CA PHE A 235 11.04 -1.65 2.19
C PHE A 235 11.74 -0.30 2.39
N THR A 236 10.98 0.77 2.60
CA THR A 236 11.57 2.11 2.75
C THR A 236 10.67 3.06 3.56
N THR A 237 11.26 4.16 4.03
CA THR A 237 10.56 5.25 4.71
C THR A 237 10.87 6.57 4.00
N LEU A 238 9.83 7.36 3.71
CA LEU A 238 9.98 8.68 3.14
C LEU A 238 10.27 9.72 4.23
N TRP A 239 11.33 10.48 4.01
CA TRP A 239 11.57 11.75 4.68
C TRP A 239 11.56 12.87 3.64
N ASP A 240 10.75 13.89 3.89
CA ASP A 240 10.60 15.06 3.04
C ASP A 240 10.39 16.28 3.93
N ALA A 241 11.18 17.34 3.73
CA ALA A 241 11.14 18.53 4.57
C ALA A 241 10.07 19.54 4.14
N GLY A 242 9.43 19.35 2.99
CA GLY A 242 8.25 20.10 2.59
C GLY A 242 8.22 20.39 1.11
N GLY A 243 7.04 20.70 0.63
CA GLY A 243 6.83 20.66 -0.80
C GLY A 243 5.38 20.61 -1.16
N THR A 244 5.11 20.09 -2.35
CA THR A 244 3.81 19.53 -2.69
C THR A 244 4.08 18.24 -3.41
N ASP A 245 4.00 17.16 -2.65
CA ASP A 245 4.67 15.92 -2.98
C ASP A 245 3.67 14.85 -3.38
N THR A 246 4.15 13.89 -4.16
CA THR A 246 3.27 12.87 -4.77
C THR A 246 3.85 11.49 -4.60
N ILE A 247 3.06 10.56 -4.06
CA ILE A 247 3.30 9.12 -4.23
C ILE A 247 2.61 8.70 -5.53
N ASP A 248 3.41 8.28 -6.52
CA ASP A 248 2.94 7.87 -7.83
C ASP A 248 3.07 6.35 -8.00
N ALA A 249 1.93 5.65 -7.87
CA ALA A 249 1.80 4.22 -8.07
C ALA A 249 1.12 3.87 -9.40
N SER A 250 1.12 4.77 -10.40
CA SER A 250 0.41 4.56 -11.67
C SER A 250 0.91 3.42 -12.56
N ASN A 251 2.10 2.86 -12.27
CA ASN A 251 2.57 1.60 -12.87
C ASN A 251 2.28 0.35 -12.04
N GLN A 252 1.67 0.50 -10.86
CA GLN A 252 1.39 -0.61 -9.97
C GLN A 252 0.05 -1.26 -10.31
N VAL A 253 -0.14 -2.50 -9.88
CA VAL A 253 -1.36 -3.28 -10.14
C VAL A 253 -2.49 -2.93 -9.18
N ALA A 254 -2.23 -2.86 -7.88
CA ALA A 254 -3.16 -2.40 -6.86
C ALA A 254 -2.34 -1.92 -5.66
N SER A 255 -2.85 -0.94 -4.92
CA SER A 255 -2.14 -0.28 -3.83
C SER A 255 -3.11 0.19 -2.75
N ILE A 256 -2.61 0.20 -1.52
CA ILE A 256 -3.21 0.91 -0.39
C ILE A 256 -2.25 2.04 -0.04
N ILE A 257 -2.59 3.27 -0.39
CA ILE A 257 -1.75 4.45 -0.17
C ILE A 257 -2.35 5.28 0.95
N ASN A 258 -1.60 5.43 2.05
CA ASN A 258 -1.98 6.24 3.18
C ASN A 258 -1.02 7.42 3.35
N LEU A 259 -1.53 8.64 3.13
CA LEU A 259 -0.75 9.87 3.16
C LEU A 259 -0.49 10.39 4.59
N ASN A 260 -0.96 9.70 5.63
CA ASN A 260 -0.76 10.13 7.01
C ASN A 260 0.67 9.81 7.48
N ALA A 261 1.34 10.80 8.07
CA ALA A 261 2.64 10.62 8.72
C ALA A 261 2.62 9.49 9.77
N GLY A 262 3.71 8.76 9.88
CA GLY A 262 3.83 7.66 10.84
C GLY A 262 3.00 6.43 10.48
N THR A 263 2.60 6.28 9.21
CA THR A 263 1.82 5.14 8.72
C THR A 263 2.53 4.41 7.58
N PHE A 264 2.11 3.17 7.34
CA PHE A 264 2.55 2.35 6.24
C PHE A 264 1.50 2.34 5.13
N SER A 265 1.99 2.20 3.91
CA SER A 265 1.28 1.96 2.66
C SER A 265 1.75 0.63 2.07
N SER A 266 0.90 0.04 1.24
CA SER A 266 1.20 -1.17 0.49
C SER A 266 1.13 -0.86 -1.01
N LEU A 267 2.29 -0.65 -1.66
CA LEU A 267 2.38 -0.32 -3.07
C LEU A 267 2.61 -1.57 -3.91
N GLY A 268 1.85 -1.70 -5.01
CA GLY A 268 1.92 -2.89 -5.86
C GLY A 268 1.51 -4.16 -5.12
N SER A 269 0.62 -4.03 -4.14
CA SER A 269 0.21 -5.13 -3.30
C SER A 269 -0.72 -6.08 -4.05
N VAL A 270 -0.40 -7.37 -4.00
CA VAL A 270 -1.19 -8.43 -4.62
C VAL A 270 -1.44 -9.54 -3.64
N SER A 271 -2.66 -10.08 -3.62
CA SER A 271 -2.93 -11.34 -2.94
C SER A 271 -2.11 -12.47 -3.57
N ALA A 272 -1.93 -13.56 -2.82
CA ALA A 272 -1.31 -14.77 -3.35
C ALA A 272 -2.06 -15.30 -4.59
N ASP A 273 -3.38 -15.13 -4.65
CA ASP A 273 -4.19 -15.54 -5.80
C ASP A 273 -3.97 -14.66 -7.03
N GLU A 274 -3.84 -13.34 -6.86
CA GLU A 274 -3.49 -12.43 -7.94
C GLU A 274 -2.07 -12.67 -8.45
N LEU A 275 -1.12 -12.94 -7.55
CA LEU A 275 0.25 -13.31 -7.93
C LEU A 275 0.27 -14.61 -8.74
N LYS A 276 -0.50 -15.63 -8.33
CA LYS A 276 -0.63 -16.88 -9.10
C LYS A 276 -1.18 -16.62 -10.50
N GLN A 277 -2.22 -15.79 -10.61
CA GLN A 277 -2.83 -15.46 -11.90
C GLN A 277 -1.88 -14.70 -12.81
N SER A 278 -1.15 -13.70 -12.30
CA SER A 278 -0.21 -12.90 -13.07
C SER A 278 0.97 -13.75 -13.57
N LEU A 279 1.53 -14.61 -12.71
CA LEU A 279 2.59 -15.54 -13.08
C LEU A 279 2.12 -16.59 -14.10
N ALA A 280 0.91 -17.14 -13.95
CA ALA A 280 0.34 -18.06 -14.93
C ALA A 280 0.14 -17.40 -16.30
N ALA A 281 -0.27 -16.13 -16.33
CA ALA A 281 -0.38 -15.35 -17.56
C ALA A 281 0.98 -15.01 -18.18
N GLN A 282 2.01 -14.80 -17.36
CA GLN A 282 3.39 -14.56 -17.81
C GLN A 282 4.04 -15.83 -18.39
N PHE A 283 3.69 -17.00 -17.87
CA PHE A 283 4.25 -18.30 -18.25
C PHE A 283 3.18 -19.28 -18.80
N PRO A 284 2.41 -18.91 -19.83
CA PRO A 284 1.23 -19.66 -20.27
C PRO A 284 1.54 -21.05 -20.84
N GLN A 285 2.78 -21.30 -21.23
CA GLN A 285 3.25 -22.58 -21.75
C GLN A 285 3.63 -23.59 -20.66
N TYR A 286 3.58 -23.21 -19.39
CA TYR A 286 3.89 -24.07 -18.25
C TYR A 286 2.64 -24.35 -17.39
N PRO A 287 2.56 -25.49 -16.69
CA PRO A 287 1.40 -25.80 -15.85
C PRO A 287 1.25 -24.80 -14.70
N SER A 288 0.10 -24.12 -14.62
CA SER A 288 -0.18 -23.17 -13.53
C SER A 288 -0.11 -23.83 -12.16
N SER A 289 -0.53 -25.09 -12.04
CA SER A 289 -0.45 -25.86 -10.80
C SER A 289 0.96 -25.97 -10.23
N TRP A 290 1.99 -25.93 -11.10
CA TRP A 290 3.37 -25.90 -10.64
C TRP A 290 3.69 -24.57 -9.95
N ILE A 291 3.27 -23.43 -10.53
CA ILE A 291 3.41 -22.09 -9.95
C ILE A 291 2.62 -22.01 -8.62
N ASP A 292 1.37 -22.44 -8.66
CA ASP A 292 0.43 -22.38 -7.53
C ASP A 292 1.03 -23.06 -6.29
N GLU A 293 1.54 -24.27 -6.42
CA GLU A 293 2.16 -25.01 -5.29
C GLU A 293 3.35 -24.27 -4.67
N ARG A 294 4.13 -23.51 -5.46
CA ARG A 294 5.26 -22.73 -4.93
C ARG A 294 4.76 -21.49 -4.22
N VAL A 295 3.85 -20.73 -4.82
CA VAL A 295 3.30 -19.52 -4.19
C VAL A 295 2.56 -19.88 -2.90
N GLU A 296 1.72 -20.91 -2.92
CA GLU A 296 0.92 -21.36 -1.78
C GLU A 296 1.78 -21.80 -0.60
N ARG A 297 2.96 -22.36 -0.85
CA ARG A 297 3.91 -22.73 0.22
C ARG A 297 4.31 -21.51 1.06
N PHE A 298 4.77 -20.44 0.41
CA PHE A 298 5.20 -19.23 1.11
C PHE A 298 4.02 -18.45 1.68
N ALA A 299 2.88 -18.45 0.97
CA ALA A 299 1.65 -17.80 1.44
C ALA A 299 1.09 -18.48 2.71
N ALA A 300 1.08 -19.82 2.76
CA ALA A 300 0.61 -20.59 3.92
C ALA A 300 1.49 -20.37 5.16
N ASP A 301 2.79 -20.17 4.97
CA ASP A 301 3.73 -19.85 6.05
C ASP A 301 3.67 -18.35 6.45
N GLY A 302 2.93 -17.52 5.71
CA GLY A 302 2.84 -16.07 5.92
C GLY A 302 4.13 -15.33 5.57
N THR A 303 4.98 -15.92 4.72
CA THR A 303 6.34 -15.40 4.44
C THR A 303 6.52 -14.81 3.04
N LEU A 304 5.50 -14.96 2.18
CA LEU A 304 5.49 -14.39 0.84
C LEU A 304 5.49 -12.86 0.90
N TYR A 305 6.41 -12.23 0.18
CA TYR A 305 6.35 -10.79 -0.07
C TYR A 305 5.21 -10.49 -1.04
N THR A 306 4.27 -9.66 -0.60
CA THR A 306 3.09 -9.26 -1.35
C THR A 306 2.99 -7.74 -1.50
N GLY A 307 4.09 -7.00 -1.32
CA GLY A 307 4.06 -5.52 -1.30
C GLY A 307 3.33 -4.93 -0.09
N LYS A 308 3.11 -5.73 0.96
CA LYS A 308 2.41 -5.31 2.16
C LYS A 308 3.31 -4.44 3.05
N ASP A 309 2.80 -3.27 3.43
CA ASP A 309 3.43 -2.33 4.35
C ASP A 309 4.92 -2.08 3.97
N ASN A 310 5.16 -1.85 2.67
CA ASN A 310 6.49 -1.69 2.08
C ASN A 310 6.97 -0.23 2.02
N LEU A 311 6.04 0.73 2.16
CA LEU A 311 6.36 2.15 2.17
C LEU A 311 5.85 2.79 3.45
N ALA A 312 6.72 3.42 4.24
CA ALA A 312 6.30 4.27 5.36
C ALA A 312 6.48 5.75 5.03
N ILE A 313 5.70 6.61 5.67
CA ILE A 313 5.95 8.06 5.73
C ILE A 313 6.44 8.39 7.13
N ALA A 314 7.61 9.03 7.26
CA ALA A 314 8.16 9.41 8.55
C ALA A 314 7.24 10.36 9.34
N TYR A 315 7.44 10.42 10.66
CA TYR A 315 6.71 11.37 11.50
C TYR A 315 7.05 12.81 11.10
N GLY A 316 6.04 13.70 11.11
CA GLY A 316 6.21 15.11 10.78
C GLY A 316 6.29 15.43 9.27
N VAL A 317 6.32 14.43 8.40
CA VAL A 317 6.27 14.61 6.94
C VAL A 317 4.84 14.81 6.47
N THR A 318 4.63 15.72 5.53
CA THR A 318 3.34 15.86 4.81
C THR A 318 3.57 15.48 3.36
N ILE A 319 2.75 14.55 2.85
CA ILE A 319 2.68 14.24 1.42
C ILE A 319 1.26 14.59 0.97
N GLU A 320 1.13 15.43 -0.05
CA GLU A 320 -0.16 15.99 -0.46
C GLU A 320 -0.92 15.06 -1.41
N ASN A 321 -0.24 14.34 -2.29
CA ASN A 321 -0.90 13.70 -3.43
C ASN A 321 -0.60 12.21 -3.53
N ALA A 322 -1.58 11.47 -4.06
CA ALA A 322 -1.45 10.06 -4.38
C ALA A 322 -2.08 9.76 -5.74
N ILE A 323 -1.39 8.94 -6.52
CA ILE A 323 -1.90 8.38 -7.79
C ILE A 323 -1.87 6.86 -7.65
N GLY A 324 -3.03 6.21 -7.76
CA GLY A 324 -3.17 4.76 -7.83
C GLY A 324 -2.80 4.21 -9.21
N GLY A 325 -2.92 2.89 -9.34
CA GLY A 325 -2.54 2.08 -10.48
C GLY A 325 -3.71 1.73 -11.41
N ALA A 326 -3.66 0.50 -11.95
CA ALA A 326 -4.63 0.01 -12.93
C ALA A 326 -5.61 -1.05 -12.38
N GLY A 327 -5.55 -1.32 -11.08
CA GLY A 327 -6.45 -2.22 -10.38
C GLY A 327 -7.01 -1.53 -9.14
N ASN A 328 -7.79 -2.25 -8.35
CA ASN A 328 -8.60 -1.62 -7.30
C ASN A 328 -7.73 -1.07 -6.17
N ASP A 329 -7.60 0.25 -6.10
CA ASP A 329 -6.78 0.95 -5.12
C ASP A 329 -7.59 1.45 -3.93
N THR A 330 -6.90 1.69 -2.82
CA THR A 330 -7.43 2.49 -1.70
C THR A 330 -6.49 3.63 -1.40
N LEU A 331 -6.95 4.87 -1.59
CA LEU A 331 -6.21 6.09 -1.36
C LEU A 331 -6.77 6.82 -0.15
N ILE A 332 -5.94 7.05 0.87
CA ILE A 332 -6.32 7.67 2.13
C ILE A 332 -5.57 8.99 2.27
N GLY A 333 -6.31 10.10 2.19
CA GLY A 333 -5.82 11.45 2.42
C GLY A 333 -5.44 11.72 3.88
N ASN A 334 -4.84 12.87 4.11
CA ASN A 334 -4.40 13.33 5.42
C ASN A 334 -5.12 14.64 5.80
N SER A 335 -4.49 15.48 6.62
CA SER A 335 -5.08 16.76 7.04
C SER A 335 -4.79 17.93 6.11
N ALA A 336 -3.88 17.76 5.13
CA ALA A 336 -3.59 18.75 4.11
C ALA A 336 -4.69 18.77 3.03
N ASN A 337 -4.53 19.62 2.03
CA ASN A 337 -5.37 19.56 0.83
C ASN A 337 -4.76 18.51 -0.09
N ASN A 338 -5.48 17.42 -0.33
CA ASN A 338 -4.97 16.31 -1.13
C ASN A 338 -5.51 16.30 -2.56
N ILE A 339 -4.68 15.87 -3.51
CA ILE A 339 -5.13 15.38 -4.81
C ILE A 339 -4.98 13.86 -4.84
N LEU A 340 -6.11 13.16 -4.85
CA LEU A 340 -6.14 11.70 -4.93
C LEU A 340 -6.70 11.29 -6.30
N ARG A 341 -5.95 10.46 -7.02
CA ARG A 341 -6.35 9.95 -8.33
C ARG A 341 -6.31 8.42 -8.31
N GLY A 342 -7.48 7.78 -8.37
CA GLY A 342 -7.65 6.33 -8.34
C GLY A 342 -6.91 5.66 -9.50
N GLY A 343 -7.32 5.96 -10.73
CA GLY A 343 -6.66 5.46 -11.92
C GLY A 343 -7.61 4.57 -12.70
N ALA A 344 -7.22 3.33 -12.98
CA ALA A 344 -8.18 2.36 -13.49
C ALA A 344 -8.45 1.31 -12.41
N GLY A 345 -9.64 0.73 -12.41
CA GLY A 345 -10.04 -0.17 -11.33
C GLY A 345 -11.23 0.39 -10.59
N ASN A 346 -11.72 -0.34 -9.59
CA ASN A 346 -12.79 0.13 -8.73
C ASN A 346 -12.15 0.67 -7.45
N ASP A 347 -11.94 1.98 -7.39
CA ASP A 347 -11.09 2.59 -6.37
C ASP A 347 -11.89 3.14 -5.20
N VAL A 348 -11.23 3.19 -4.04
CA VAL A 348 -11.77 3.79 -2.83
C VAL A 348 -10.91 4.98 -2.43
N LEU A 349 -11.51 6.17 -2.43
CA LEU A 349 -10.84 7.43 -2.12
C LEU A 349 -11.39 7.97 -0.79
N GLU A 350 -10.62 7.83 0.28
CA GLU A 350 -10.91 8.41 1.60
C GLU A 350 -10.30 9.82 1.66
N SER A 351 -11.14 10.86 1.63
CA SER A 351 -10.64 12.23 1.40
C SER A 351 -9.72 12.77 2.49
N GLY A 352 -9.91 12.36 3.74
CA GLY A 352 -9.23 12.95 4.89
C GLY A 352 -9.91 14.24 5.36
N SER A 353 -9.12 15.17 5.91
CA SER A 353 -9.57 16.54 6.20
C SER A 353 -9.10 17.48 5.09
N GLY A 354 -9.14 18.80 5.28
CA GLY A 354 -8.74 19.74 4.22
C GLY A 354 -9.78 19.87 3.12
N SER A 355 -9.42 20.58 2.05
CA SER A 355 -10.22 20.74 0.83
C SER A 355 -9.55 19.95 -0.29
N ASN A 356 -10.16 18.84 -0.68
CA ASN A 356 -9.52 17.83 -1.52
C ASN A 356 -10.04 17.85 -2.95
N THR A 357 -9.25 17.30 -3.87
CA THR A 357 -9.72 16.97 -5.22
C THR A 357 -9.56 15.47 -5.44
N LEU A 358 -10.68 14.78 -5.65
CA LEU A 358 -10.70 13.33 -5.86
C LEU A 358 -11.07 13.02 -7.31
N PHE A 359 -10.30 12.14 -7.94
CA PHE A 359 -10.56 11.60 -9.27
C PHE A 359 -10.68 10.09 -9.16
N GLY A 360 -11.87 9.51 -9.37
CA GLY A 360 -11.99 8.05 -9.50
C GLY A 360 -11.35 7.56 -10.79
N ASP A 361 -11.52 8.33 -11.87
CA ASP A 361 -11.11 8.03 -13.24
C ASP A 361 -11.91 6.86 -13.85
N ALA A 362 -11.33 5.67 -14.05
CA ALA A 362 -11.94 4.61 -14.86
C ALA A 362 -12.30 3.38 -14.02
N GLY A 363 -13.59 3.24 -13.72
CA GLY A 363 -14.16 2.06 -13.11
C GLY A 363 -15.30 2.47 -12.19
N TYR A 364 -15.62 1.64 -11.20
CA TYR A 364 -16.63 1.97 -10.19
C TYR A 364 -15.93 2.48 -8.94
N ASP A 365 -15.97 3.81 -8.77
CA ASP A 365 -15.20 4.50 -7.76
C ASP A 365 -16.06 5.03 -6.62
N VAL A 366 -15.49 4.99 -5.41
CA VAL A 366 -16.17 5.34 -4.17
C VAL A 366 -15.41 6.43 -3.46
N ALA A 367 -16.04 7.60 -3.28
CA ALA A 367 -15.54 8.61 -2.35
C ALA A 367 -16.10 8.33 -0.95
N ARG A 368 -15.22 8.08 0.02
CA ARG A 368 -15.60 7.69 1.38
C ARG A 368 -15.28 8.78 2.41
N TYR A 369 -16.24 8.96 3.32
CA TYR A 369 -16.25 9.96 4.37
C TYR A 369 -16.51 9.30 5.74
N ALA A 370 -15.62 9.55 6.70
CA ALA A 370 -15.74 9.00 8.05
C ALA A 370 -16.87 9.63 8.89
N SER A 371 -17.44 10.75 8.45
CA SER A 371 -18.55 11.43 9.14
C SER A 371 -19.91 11.05 8.55
N SER A 372 -20.99 11.27 9.30
CA SER A 372 -22.36 11.12 8.80
C SER A 372 -22.62 12.08 7.64
N SER A 373 -23.44 11.65 6.68
CA SER A 373 -23.91 12.44 5.54
C SER A 373 -24.49 13.81 5.92
N ASN A 374 -25.07 13.95 7.12
CA ASN A 374 -25.61 15.23 7.61
C ASN A 374 -24.52 16.26 7.96
N ALA A 375 -23.24 15.86 8.00
CA ALA A 375 -22.12 16.77 8.15
C ALA A 375 -21.76 17.49 6.84
N TYR A 376 -22.38 17.12 5.72
CA TYR A 376 -22.02 17.63 4.39
C TYR A 376 -23.22 18.19 3.66
N ARG A 377 -22.97 19.22 2.85
CA ARG A 377 -23.86 19.62 1.76
C ARG A 377 -23.26 19.09 0.46
N VAL A 378 -23.98 18.19 -0.20
CA VAL A 378 -23.63 17.60 -1.50
C VAL A 378 -24.28 18.43 -2.61
N THR A 379 -23.49 18.92 -3.56
CA THR A 379 -23.96 19.70 -4.71
C THR A 379 -23.37 19.12 -5.99
N GLN A 380 -24.19 18.87 -7.00
CA GLN A 380 -23.72 18.47 -8.33
C GLN A 380 -23.41 19.72 -9.17
N ASN A 381 -22.27 19.72 -9.86
CA ASN A 381 -21.80 20.79 -10.73
C ASN A 381 -21.29 20.21 -12.05
N GLY A 382 -22.18 20.11 -13.04
CA GLY A 382 -21.89 19.37 -14.28
C GLY A 382 -21.60 17.91 -13.98
N ASP A 383 -20.46 17.41 -14.45
CA ASP A 383 -20.02 16.02 -14.24
C ASP A 383 -19.22 15.82 -12.93
N SER A 384 -19.22 16.81 -12.03
CA SER A 384 -18.48 16.79 -10.77
C SER A 384 -19.40 16.99 -9.57
N TRP A 385 -18.95 16.55 -8.40
CA TRP A 385 -19.61 16.81 -7.13
C TRP A 385 -18.78 17.74 -6.25
N GLU A 386 -19.46 18.63 -5.54
CA GLU A 386 -18.88 19.42 -4.47
C GLU A 386 -19.48 18.98 -3.12
N LEU A 387 -18.61 18.58 -2.20
CA LEU A 387 -18.98 18.19 -0.84
C LEU A 387 -18.45 19.24 0.13
N ALA A 388 -19.33 20.13 0.57
CA ALA A 388 -19.00 21.17 1.55
C ALA A 388 -19.26 20.66 2.97
N SER A 389 -18.21 20.55 3.78
CA SER A 389 -18.32 20.24 5.21
C SER A 389 -19.02 21.38 5.95
N LEU A 390 -20.11 21.07 6.65
CA LEU A 390 -20.87 22.03 7.44
C LEU A 390 -20.15 22.41 8.75
N ASN A 391 -19.20 21.58 9.19
CA ASN A 391 -18.46 21.78 10.43
C ASN A 391 -17.20 22.64 10.22
N SER A 392 -16.42 22.36 9.18
CA SER A 392 -15.14 23.04 8.90
C SER A 392 -15.23 24.12 7.82
N GLY A 393 -16.24 24.04 6.94
CA GLY A 393 -16.31 24.88 5.74
C GLY A 393 -15.35 24.47 4.62
N THR A 394 -14.62 23.37 4.78
CA THR A 394 -13.79 22.81 3.70
C THR A 394 -14.67 22.20 2.61
N ILE A 395 -14.13 22.16 1.39
CA ILE A 395 -14.86 21.70 0.20
C ILE A 395 -14.01 20.66 -0.51
N ASP A 396 -14.58 19.48 -0.73
CA ASP A 396 -14.02 18.50 -1.65
C ASP A 396 -14.68 18.62 -3.02
N VAL A 397 -13.87 18.49 -4.07
CA VAL A 397 -14.33 18.41 -5.47
C VAL A 397 -14.07 16.99 -5.98
N LEU A 398 -15.10 16.34 -6.50
CA LEU A 398 -15.05 14.95 -6.92
C LEU A 398 -15.34 14.83 -8.42
N HIS A 399 -14.50 14.09 -9.12
CA HIS A 399 -14.61 13.80 -10.54
C HIS A 399 -14.66 12.29 -10.77
N SER A 400 -15.53 11.83 -11.66
CA SER A 400 -15.68 10.41 -11.99
C SER A 400 -15.84 9.56 -10.73
N ILE A 401 -16.84 9.87 -9.92
CA ILE A 401 -17.19 9.09 -8.71
C ILE A 401 -18.61 8.60 -8.85
N GLU A 402 -18.80 7.28 -8.82
CA GLU A 402 -20.09 6.62 -9.01
C GLU A 402 -20.90 6.58 -7.70
N SER A 403 -20.22 6.58 -6.54
CA SER A 403 -20.90 6.55 -5.24
C SER A 403 -20.20 7.32 -4.14
N LEU A 404 -20.99 7.89 -3.25
CA LEU A 404 -20.52 8.53 -2.02
C LEU A 404 -20.85 7.64 -0.84
N GLU A 405 -19.86 7.34 0.00
CA GLU A 405 -20.01 6.52 1.20
C GLU A 405 -19.79 7.35 2.45
N PHE A 406 -20.80 7.48 3.30
CA PHE A 406 -20.70 8.12 4.61
C PHE A 406 -20.84 7.07 5.72
N ALA A 407 -20.52 7.45 6.96
CA ALA A 407 -20.63 6.55 8.10
C ALA A 407 -22.04 6.01 8.39
N ASP A 408 -23.08 6.67 7.87
CA ASP A 408 -24.49 6.36 8.13
C ASP A 408 -25.28 5.88 6.91
N ARG A 409 -24.82 6.14 5.68
CA ARG A 409 -25.48 5.76 4.43
C ARG A 409 -24.60 6.02 3.21
N SER A 410 -24.95 5.43 2.07
CA SER A 410 -24.35 5.67 0.77
C SER A 410 -25.31 6.35 -0.19
N PHE A 411 -24.78 7.17 -1.10
CA PHE A 411 -25.52 7.85 -2.16
C PHE A 411 -25.06 7.38 -3.52
N PHE A 412 -26.01 7.18 -4.43
CA PHE A 412 -25.81 6.72 -5.81
C PHE A 412 -26.60 7.62 -6.77
N ASP A 413 -26.02 8.02 -7.90
CA ASP A 413 -26.67 8.88 -8.89
C ASP A 413 -26.40 8.47 -10.35
N SER A 414 -25.72 7.35 -10.58
CA SER A 414 -25.46 6.91 -11.96
C SER A 414 -26.68 6.24 -12.61
N VAL A 415 -26.77 6.33 -13.93
CA VAL A 415 -27.80 5.64 -14.72
C VAL A 415 -27.70 4.12 -14.51
N GLU A 416 -26.46 3.62 -14.42
CA GLU A 416 -26.13 2.24 -14.09
C GLU A 416 -26.70 1.86 -12.72
N ALA A 417 -26.53 2.71 -11.69
CA ALA A 417 -27.09 2.48 -10.37
C ALA A 417 -28.62 2.41 -10.40
N GLN A 418 -29.28 3.30 -11.14
CA GLN A 418 -30.74 3.29 -11.28
C GLN A 418 -31.23 2.01 -11.98
N GLN A 419 -30.56 1.58 -13.05
CA GLN A 419 -30.93 0.36 -13.80
C GLN A 419 -30.72 -0.91 -12.96
N VAL A 420 -29.57 -1.00 -12.27
CA VAL A 420 -29.30 -2.13 -11.39
C VAL A 420 -30.26 -2.14 -10.21
N TYR A 421 -30.62 -0.98 -9.64
CA TYR A 421 -31.62 -0.89 -8.58
C TYR A 421 -32.97 -1.48 -9.02
N ARG A 422 -33.47 -1.09 -10.20
CA ARG A 422 -34.75 -1.62 -10.72
C ARG A 422 -34.69 -3.12 -10.94
N LEU A 423 -33.58 -3.62 -11.47
CA LEU A 423 -33.41 -5.04 -11.73
C LEU A 423 -33.33 -5.84 -10.43
N TYR A 424 -32.62 -5.31 -9.44
CA TYR A 424 -32.49 -5.90 -8.11
C TYR A 424 -33.86 -5.94 -7.40
N GLN A 425 -34.61 -4.83 -7.40
CA GLN A 425 -35.97 -4.79 -6.84
C GLN A 425 -36.88 -5.78 -7.56
N ALA A 426 -36.81 -5.85 -8.89
CA ALA A 426 -37.64 -6.77 -9.65
C ALA A 426 -37.29 -8.24 -9.37
N ALA A 427 -36.01 -8.53 -9.13
CA ALA A 427 -35.53 -9.87 -8.84
C ALA A 427 -35.92 -10.37 -7.45
N PHE A 428 -36.02 -9.48 -6.46
CA PHE A 428 -36.12 -9.88 -5.05
C PHE A 428 -37.25 -9.26 -4.25
N ASP A 429 -38.04 -8.36 -4.86
CA ASP A 429 -39.15 -7.64 -4.23
C ASP A 429 -38.75 -6.91 -2.93
N ARG A 430 -37.57 -6.30 -2.93
CA ARG A 430 -37.05 -5.54 -1.79
C ARG A 430 -36.09 -4.46 -2.24
N THR A 431 -35.90 -3.47 -1.36
CA THR A 431 -34.81 -2.50 -1.51
C THR A 431 -33.46 -3.25 -1.57
N PRO A 432 -32.57 -2.91 -2.51
CA PRO A 432 -31.24 -3.50 -2.59
C PRO A 432 -30.45 -3.26 -1.32
N ASP A 433 -29.64 -4.24 -0.91
CA ASP A 433 -28.59 -3.99 0.06
C ASP A 433 -27.39 -3.31 -0.64
N LYS A 434 -26.68 -2.48 0.11
CA LYS A 434 -25.54 -1.70 -0.40
C LYS A 434 -24.47 -2.57 -1.07
N GLY A 435 -24.12 -3.70 -0.45
CA GLY A 435 -23.05 -4.57 -0.95
C GLY A 435 -23.39 -5.22 -2.28
N GLY A 436 -24.58 -5.82 -2.36
CA GLY A 436 -25.09 -6.44 -3.58
C GLY A 436 -25.32 -5.44 -4.71
N LEU A 437 -25.85 -4.25 -4.40
CA LEU A 437 -26.01 -3.19 -5.39
C LEU A 437 -24.66 -2.72 -5.94
N SER A 438 -23.71 -2.38 -5.06
CA SER A 438 -22.37 -1.90 -5.47
C SER A 438 -21.64 -2.94 -6.32
N TYR A 439 -21.77 -4.23 -5.98
CA TYR A 439 -21.22 -5.32 -6.79
C TYR A 439 -21.78 -5.32 -8.22
N TRP A 440 -23.11 -5.26 -8.39
CA TRP A 440 -23.70 -5.32 -9.72
C TRP A 440 -23.47 -4.05 -10.53
N ILE A 441 -23.39 -2.88 -9.89
CA ILE A 441 -22.99 -1.64 -10.57
C ILE A 441 -21.54 -1.77 -11.06
N SER A 442 -20.61 -2.26 -10.23
CA SER A 442 -19.22 -2.43 -10.67
C SER A 442 -19.09 -3.41 -11.84
N GLN A 443 -19.90 -4.46 -11.87
CA GLN A 443 -19.99 -5.35 -13.03
C GLN A 443 -20.49 -4.63 -14.28
N TYR A 444 -21.47 -3.74 -14.14
CA TYR A 444 -22.01 -2.97 -15.25
C TYR A 444 -20.97 -1.99 -15.79
N VAL A 445 -20.33 -1.22 -14.91
CA VAL A 445 -19.27 -0.26 -15.27
C VAL A 445 -18.07 -0.96 -15.92
N ALA A 446 -17.73 -2.18 -15.47
CA ALA A 446 -16.73 -3.05 -16.11
C ALA A 446 -17.16 -3.59 -17.50
N GLY A 447 -18.33 -3.20 -18.02
CA GLY A 447 -18.78 -3.50 -19.38
C GLY A 447 -19.71 -4.71 -19.50
N LYS A 448 -20.16 -5.33 -18.40
CA LYS A 448 -21.20 -6.37 -18.50
C LYS A 448 -22.55 -5.72 -18.81
N ASP A 449 -23.27 -6.25 -19.79
CA ASP A 449 -24.60 -5.76 -20.11
C ASP A 449 -25.66 -6.16 -19.06
N LEU A 450 -26.76 -5.40 -19.02
CA LEU A 450 -27.88 -5.69 -18.10
C LEU A 450 -28.51 -7.07 -18.31
N ALA A 451 -28.41 -7.64 -19.52
CA ALA A 451 -28.90 -9.00 -19.79
C ALA A 451 -28.07 -10.05 -19.04
N THR A 452 -26.75 -9.89 -19.02
CA THR A 452 -25.82 -10.75 -18.28
C THR A 452 -26.01 -10.58 -16.77
N ILE A 453 -26.17 -9.33 -16.32
CA ILE A 453 -26.46 -9.04 -14.90
C ILE A 453 -27.80 -9.68 -14.49
N SER A 454 -28.85 -9.52 -15.29
CA SER A 454 -30.16 -10.14 -15.06
C SER A 454 -30.07 -11.66 -14.98
N ALA A 455 -29.30 -12.29 -15.86
CA ALA A 455 -29.05 -13.72 -15.78
C ALA A 455 -28.42 -14.10 -14.42
N GLY A 456 -27.46 -13.31 -13.94
CA GLY A 456 -26.85 -13.46 -12.61
C GLY A 456 -27.87 -13.50 -11.47
N PHE A 457 -28.84 -12.58 -11.46
CA PHE A 457 -29.94 -12.58 -10.48
C PHE A 457 -30.77 -13.87 -10.54
N THR A 458 -31.11 -14.33 -11.75
CA THR A 458 -31.97 -15.51 -11.92
C THR A 458 -31.34 -16.84 -11.47
N TYR A 459 -30.01 -16.89 -11.36
CA TYR A 459 -29.29 -18.06 -10.82
C TYR A 459 -29.26 -18.11 -9.28
N SER A 460 -29.66 -17.03 -8.60
CA SER A 460 -29.65 -17.00 -7.14
C SER A 460 -30.76 -17.86 -6.53
N GLN A 461 -30.48 -18.40 -5.33
CA GLN A 461 -31.48 -19.17 -4.59
C GLN A 461 -32.68 -18.32 -4.17
N GLU A 462 -32.44 -17.05 -3.83
CA GLU A 462 -33.48 -16.08 -3.44
C GLU A 462 -34.48 -15.88 -4.60
N PHE A 463 -33.97 -15.68 -5.82
CA PHE A 463 -34.83 -15.52 -7.00
C PHE A 463 -35.66 -16.78 -7.28
N MET A 464 -35.02 -17.95 -7.26
CA MET A 464 -35.71 -19.22 -7.51
C MET A 464 -36.75 -19.57 -6.44
N ALA A 465 -36.59 -19.05 -5.21
CA ALA A 465 -37.57 -19.20 -4.14
C ALA A 465 -38.77 -18.26 -4.32
N LEU A 466 -38.54 -17.04 -4.82
CA LEU A 466 -39.58 -16.03 -5.05
C LEU A 466 -40.39 -16.33 -6.31
N TYR A 467 -39.73 -16.81 -7.36
CA TYR A 467 -40.33 -17.07 -8.67
C TYR A 467 -40.14 -18.53 -9.10
N PRO A 468 -41.20 -19.35 -9.13
CA PRO A 468 -41.11 -20.75 -9.54
C PRO A 468 -40.86 -20.86 -11.06
N VAL A 469 -39.60 -20.83 -11.49
CA VAL A 469 -39.23 -20.80 -12.92
C VAL A 469 -39.73 -22.05 -13.69
N GLY A 470 -40.02 -23.15 -12.99
CA GLY A 470 -40.62 -24.37 -13.56
C GLY A 470 -42.13 -24.26 -13.87
N ASP A 471 -42.80 -23.21 -13.40
CA ASP A 471 -44.20 -22.90 -13.71
C ASP A 471 -44.27 -21.48 -14.31
N THR A 472 -44.36 -21.43 -15.64
CA THR A 472 -44.44 -20.18 -16.41
C THR A 472 -45.56 -19.26 -15.93
N SER A 473 -46.70 -19.82 -15.50
CA SER A 473 -47.80 -18.97 -15.03
C SER A 473 -47.45 -18.38 -13.68
N ALA A 474 -47.03 -19.19 -12.72
CA ALA A 474 -46.65 -18.70 -11.39
C ALA A 474 -45.51 -17.66 -11.45
N PHE A 475 -44.51 -17.90 -12.31
CA PHE A 475 -43.43 -16.95 -12.59
C PHE A 475 -43.95 -15.58 -13.05
N LEU A 476 -44.82 -15.56 -14.07
CA LEU A 476 -45.36 -14.32 -14.62
C LEU A 476 -46.29 -13.59 -13.63
N TYR A 477 -47.17 -14.33 -12.93
CA TYR A 477 -48.01 -13.71 -11.90
C TYR A 477 -47.16 -13.06 -10.80
N GLY A 478 -46.08 -13.71 -10.37
CA GLY A 478 -45.14 -13.14 -9.41
C GLY A 478 -44.51 -11.84 -9.91
N LEU A 479 -44.02 -11.80 -11.16
CA LEU A 479 -43.42 -10.56 -11.70
C LEU A 479 -44.43 -9.42 -11.82
N TYR A 480 -45.65 -9.70 -12.26
CA TYR A 480 -46.70 -8.68 -12.31
C TYR A 480 -47.03 -8.12 -10.92
N ASP A 481 -47.09 -8.99 -9.90
CA ASP A 481 -47.38 -8.59 -8.52
C ASP A 481 -46.21 -7.80 -7.92
N ASN A 482 -45.01 -8.37 -7.91
CA ASN A 482 -43.84 -7.81 -7.21
C ASN A 482 -43.24 -6.59 -7.94
N VAL A 483 -43.28 -6.56 -9.27
CA VAL A 483 -42.67 -5.46 -10.06
C VAL A 483 -43.69 -4.37 -10.39
N LEU A 484 -44.93 -4.75 -10.73
CA LEU A 484 -45.94 -3.81 -11.23
C LEU A 484 -47.06 -3.56 -10.22
N GLY A 485 -47.13 -4.28 -9.10
CA GLY A 485 -48.13 -4.09 -8.06
C GLY A 485 -49.56 -4.47 -8.50
N ARG A 486 -49.71 -5.34 -9.50
CA ARG A 486 -51.03 -5.69 -10.05
C ARG A 486 -51.07 -7.11 -10.61
N THR A 487 -52.27 -7.67 -10.73
CA THR A 487 -52.47 -8.89 -11.51
C THR A 487 -52.29 -8.64 -13.02
N PRO A 488 -51.77 -9.60 -13.79
CA PRO A 488 -51.70 -9.47 -15.25
C PRO A 488 -53.10 -9.37 -15.88
N ASP A 489 -53.22 -8.54 -16.91
CA ASP A 489 -54.36 -8.66 -17.82
C ASP A 489 -54.19 -9.88 -18.75
N ALA A 490 -55.31 -10.34 -19.34
CA ALA A 490 -55.31 -11.54 -20.17
C ALA A 490 -54.39 -11.43 -21.40
N GLY A 491 -54.22 -10.23 -21.97
CA GLY A 491 -53.37 -10.00 -23.13
C GLY A 491 -51.89 -10.02 -22.76
N GLY A 492 -51.51 -9.31 -21.70
CA GLY A 492 -50.15 -9.28 -21.18
C GLY A 492 -49.63 -10.65 -20.73
N LEU A 493 -50.47 -11.44 -20.04
CA LEU A 493 -50.13 -12.81 -19.67
C LEU A 493 -49.90 -13.70 -20.89
N ALA A 494 -50.84 -13.68 -21.84
CA ALA A 494 -50.76 -14.49 -23.05
C ALA A 494 -49.54 -14.14 -23.92
N HIS A 495 -49.17 -12.86 -23.98
CA HIS A 495 -47.97 -12.41 -24.69
C HIS A 495 -46.70 -13.05 -24.11
N TRP A 496 -46.45 -12.89 -22.80
CA TRP A 496 -45.24 -13.42 -22.17
C TRP A 496 -45.18 -14.95 -22.17
N GLN A 497 -46.32 -15.63 -21.99
CA GLN A 497 -46.39 -17.08 -22.15
C GLN A 497 -45.97 -17.52 -23.56
N ALA A 498 -46.41 -16.80 -24.60
CA ALA A 498 -46.02 -17.10 -25.98
C ALA A 498 -44.54 -16.81 -26.24
N GLU A 499 -43.97 -15.74 -25.67
CA GLU A 499 -42.53 -15.43 -25.77
C GLU A 499 -41.67 -16.49 -25.08
N MET A 500 -42.03 -16.93 -23.86
CA MET A 500 -41.31 -18.00 -23.18
C MET A 500 -41.42 -19.34 -23.90
N GLN A 501 -42.56 -19.64 -24.56
CA GLN A 501 -42.69 -20.80 -25.44
C GLN A 501 -41.76 -20.74 -26.67
N LYS A 502 -41.41 -19.55 -27.14
CA LYS A 502 -40.41 -19.34 -28.21
C LYS A 502 -38.97 -19.44 -27.72
N GLY A 503 -38.75 -19.63 -26.41
CA GLY A 503 -37.42 -19.77 -25.81
C GLY A 503 -36.87 -18.50 -25.17
N VAL A 504 -37.67 -17.44 -25.00
CA VAL A 504 -37.26 -16.28 -24.19
C VAL A 504 -37.02 -16.72 -22.75
N SER A 505 -35.83 -16.42 -22.21
CA SER A 505 -35.41 -16.87 -20.89
C SER A 505 -36.08 -16.08 -19.77
N ALA A 506 -36.12 -16.64 -18.56
CA ALA A 506 -36.60 -15.93 -17.37
C ALA A 506 -35.83 -14.62 -17.11
N ALA A 507 -34.52 -14.60 -17.39
CA ALA A 507 -33.69 -13.40 -17.30
C ALA A 507 -34.13 -12.32 -18.30
N ALA A 508 -34.41 -12.69 -19.55
CA ALA A 508 -34.91 -11.74 -20.54
C ALA A 508 -36.29 -11.17 -20.17
N VAL A 509 -37.17 -11.99 -19.60
CA VAL A 509 -38.46 -11.52 -19.09
C VAL A 509 -38.28 -10.60 -17.87
N LEU A 510 -37.48 -11.00 -16.89
CA LEU A 510 -37.16 -10.18 -15.71
C LEU A 510 -36.64 -8.79 -16.12
N LEU A 511 -35.67 -8.76 -17.03
CA LEU A 511 -35.11 -7.51 -17.55
C LEU A 511 -36.18 -6.64 -18.22
N ALA A 512 -37.07 -7.25 -19.02
CA ALA A 512 -38.14 -6.51 -19.68
C ALA A 512 -39.17 -5.93 -18.69
N PHE A 513 -39.46 -6.62 -17.59
CA PHE A 513 -40.30 -6.09 -16.51
C PHE A 513 -39.60 -4.97 -15.74
N SER A 514 -38.33 -5.18 -15.36
CA SER A 514 -37.49 -4.19 -14.69
C SER A 514 -37.45 -2.86 -15.44
N GLU A 515 -37.20 -2.92 -16.75
CA GLU A 515 -37.04 -1.74 -17.59
C GLU A 515 -38.33 -1.31 -18.30
N SER A 516 -39.47 -1.91 -17.95
CA SER A 516 -40.76 -1.50 -18.47
C SER A 516 -41.07 -0.03 -18.12
N THR A 517 -41.79 0.67 -18.99
CA THR A 517 -42.20 2.06 -18.74
C THR A 517 -42.97 2.19 -17.43
N GLU A 518 -43.80 1.20 -17.11
CA GLU A 518 -44.58 1.16 -15.87
C GLU A 518 -43.68 1.06 -14.63
N ASN A 519 -42.72 0.12 -14.60
CA ASN A 519 -41.82 -0.02 -13.45
C ASN A 519 -40.91 1.20 -13.27
N ARG A 520 -40.42 1.78 -14.37
CA ARG A 520 -39.65 3.02 -14.33
C ARG A 520 -40.45 4.16 -13.71
N ILE A 521 -41.73 4.30 -14.05
CA ILE A 521 -42.62 5.29 -13.42
C ILE A 521 -42.84 4.98 -11.92
N ASN A 522 -43.03 3.71 -11.56
CA ASN A 522 -43.24 3.30 -10.17
C ASN A 522 -42.04 3.64 -9.27
N LEU A 523 -40.82 3.56 -9.80
CA LEU A 523 -39.59 3.77 -9.04
C LEU A 523 -38.97 5.16 -9.22
N ALA A 524 -39.46 5.98 -10.16
CA ALA A 524 -38.90 7.29 -10.48
C ALA A 524 -38.68 8.18 -9.24
N ALA A 525 -39.68 8.27 -8.37
CA ALA A 525 -39.61 9.08 -7.15
C ALA A 525 -38.60 8.58 -6.11
N ILE A 526 -38.08 7.38 -6.28
CA ILE A 526 -37.09 6.77 -5.37
C ILE A 526 -35.68 6.96 -5.90
N ILE A 527 -35.47 6.89 -7.23
CA ILE A 527 -34.12 6.73 -7.81
C ILE A 527 -33.71 7.75 -8.86
N ASP A 528 -34.63 8.52 -9.47
CA ASP A 528 -34.29 9.38 -10.62
C ASP A 528 -33.43 10.61 -10.25
N ASP A 529 -33.50 11.08 -9.00
CA ASP A 529 -32.72 12.22 -8.48
C ASP A 529 -31.55 11.76 -7.58
N GLY A 530 -31.06 10.54 -7.84
CA GLY A 530 -30.14 9.82 -6.97
C GLY A 530 -30.82 9.30 -5.70
N PHE A 531 -30.24 8.27 -5.07
CA PHE A 531 -30.86 7.59 -3.94
C PHE A 531 -29.88 7.21 -2.85
N TRP A 532 -30.42 7.08 -1.64
CA TRP A 532 -29.68 6.77 -0.43
C TRP A 532 -29.97 5.35 0.05
N LEU A 533 -28.94 4.60 0.43
CA LEU A 533 -29.06 3.31 1.11
C LEU A 533 -28.35 3.36 2.46
N ALA A 534 -28.97 2.78 3.48
CA ALA A 534 -28.42 2.68 4.83
C ALA A 534 -27.28 1.66 4.94
#